data_AF-A0A932V6G5-F1
#
_entry.id   AF-A0A932V6G5-F1
#
_cell.length_a   1.000
_cell.length_b   1.000
_cell.length_c   1.000
_cell.angle_alpha   90.00
_cell.angle_beta   90.00
_cell.angle_gamma   90.00
#
_symmetry.space_group_name_H-M   'P 1'
#
loop_
_entity.id
_entity.type
_entity.pdbx_description
1 polymer ?
#
loop_
_entity_poly.entity_id
_entity_poly.type
_entity_poly.pdbx_seq_one_letter_code
_entity_poly.pdbx_strand_id
1 'polypeptide(L)'
;MNRARIYFALAVGITGTLALWAIGRRALALGWWAGVAIGLVNFSTLLVGVERSRRQAASGSKTITRSLRQGFFIRYLALALLFFLVLQMGREQFGSSLLGFLSLYVVMLLNYLYQFLKQKARKPN
;
A
#
# COMPACT_ATOMS: atom_id res chain seq x y z
N MET A 1 9.46 8.20 -6.79
CA MET A 1 8.64 7.83 -5.61
C MET A 1 8.60 9.04 -4.67
N ASN A 2 7.43 9.50 -4.22
CA ASN A 2 7.33 10.70 -3.37
C ASN A 2 7.99 10.43 -2.00
N ARG A 3 8.98 11.24 -1.60
CA ARG A 3 9.75 11.08 -0.35
C ARG A 3 8.86 10.94 0.88
N ALA A 4 7.75 11.67 0.92
CA ALA A 4 6.76 11.58 1.99
C ALA A 4 6.23 10.15 2.21
N ARG A 5 6.05 9.36 1.14
CA ARG A 5 5.54 7.98 1.22
C ARG A 5 6.54 7.04 1.89
N ILE A 6 7.83 7.23 1.59
CA ILE A 6 8.91 6.48 2.21
C ILE A 6 8.98 6.82 3.69
N TYR A 7 8.86 8.10 4.05
CA TYR A 7 8.84 8.51 5.45
C TYR A 7 7.63 7.95 6.21
N PHE A 8 6.44 7.92 5.61
CA PHE A 8 5.29 7.25 6.24
C PHE A 8 5.52 5.75 6.42
N ALA A 9 6.07 5.06 5.42
CA ALA A 9 6.39 3.65 5.53
C ALA A 9 7.43 3.36 6.61
N LEU A 10 8.47 4.20 6.70
CA LEU A 10 9.48 4.10 7.76
C LEU A 10 8.88 4.39 9.13
N ALA A 11 8.04 5.41 9.28
CA ALA A 11 7.38 5.73 10.54
C ALA A 11 6.51 4.56 11.01
N VAL A 12 5.65 4.02 10.14
CA VAL A 12 4.83 2.84 10.45
C VAL A 12 5.72 1.65 10.79
N GLY A 13 6.74 1.38 9.98
CA GLY A 13 7.72 0.31 10.19
C GLY A 13 8.38 0.37 11.57
N ILE A 14 8.91 1.54 11.94
CA ILE A 14 9.59 1.77 13.23
C ILE A 14 8.59 1.68 14.38
N THR A 15 7.45 2.36 14.31
CA THR A 15 6.44 2.35 15.39
C THR A 15 5.93 0.93 15.67
N GLY A 16 5.65 0.15 14.63
CA GLY A 16 5.24 -1.25 14.81
C GLY A 16 6.35 -2.14 15.34
N THR A 17 7.61 -1.91 14.95
CA THR A 17 8.76 -2.63 15.52
C THR A 17 8.90 -2.36 17.02
N LEU A 18 8.78 -1.10 17.43
CA LEU A 18 8.80 -0.70 18.84
C LEU A 18 7.64 -1.32 19.62
N ALA A 19 6.43 -1.32 19.05
CA ALA A 19 5.28 -1.97 19.67
C ALA A 19 5.49 -3.47 19.86
N LEU A 20 5.98 -4.18 18.83
CA LEU A 20 6.32 -5.60 18.91
C LEU A 20 7.38 -5.89 19.98
N TRP A 21 8.36 -4.99 20.12
CA TRP A 21 9.37 -5.09 21.18
C TRP A 21 8.78 -4.92 22.57
N ALA A 22 7.90 -3.94 22.77
CA ALA A 22 7.24 -3.69 24.04
C ALA A 22 6.38 -4.89 24.50
N ILE A 23 5.76 -5.61 23.57
CA ILE A 23 4.95 -6.81 23.87
C ILE A 23 5.76 -8.13 23.82
N GLY A 24 7.09 -8.06 23.74
CA GLY A 24 7.96 -9.24 23.74
C GLY A 24 7.95 -10.09 22.46
N ARG A 25 7.29 -9.65 21.39
CA ARG A 25 7.13 -10.40 20.12
C ARG A 25 8.13 -9.97 19.04
N ARG A 26 9.42 -9.85 19.41
CA ARG A 26 10.48 -9.35 18.52
C ARG A 26 10.66 -10.20 17.25
N ALA A 27 10.44 -11.52 17.36
CA ALA A 27 10.55 -12.45 16.23
C ALA A 27 9.62 -12.08 15.07
N LEU A 28 8.50 -11.40 15.32
CA LEU A 28 7.51 -11.03 14.30
C LEU A 28 7.90 -9.78 13.49
N ALA A 29 9.04 -9.15 13.79
CA ALA A 29 9.49 -7.95 13.11
C ALA A 29 9.76 -8.18 11.61
N LEU A 30 10.23 -9.38 11.24
CA LEU A 30 10.46 -9.72 9.83
C LEU A 30 9.16 -9.71 9.02
N GLY A 31 8.13 -10.39 9.52
CA GLY A 31 6.79 -10.36 8.93
C GLY A 31 6.26 -8.94 8.83
N TRP A 32 6.36 -8.16 9.92
CA TRP A 32 5.92 -6.76 9.95
C TRP A 32 6.54 -5.93 8.82
N TRP A 33 7.86 -5.96 8.71
CA TRP A 33 8.59 -5.23 7.67
C TRP A 33 8.31 -5.74 6.26
N ALA A 34 8.12 -7.05 6.09
CA ALA A 34 7.67 -7.61 4.81
C ALA A 34 6.29 -7.04 4.42
N GLY A 35 5.36 -6.97 5.36
CA GLY A 35 4.05 -6.36 5.18
C GLY A 35 4.13 -4.89 4.77
N VAL A 36 4.93 -4.10 5.49
CA VAL A 36 5.19 -2.68 5.19
C VAL A 36 5.78 -2.52 3.79
N ALA A 37 6.77 -3.34 3.41
CA ALA A 37 7.38 -3.29 2.09
C ALA A 37 6.38 -3.64 0.97
N ILE A 38 5.60 -4.72 1.15
CA ILE A 38 4.53 -5.11 0.22
C ILE A 38 3.51 -3.97 0.08
N GLY A 39 3.10 -3.37 1.19
CA GLY A 39 2.15 -2.26 1.23
C GLY A 39 2.66 -1.04 0.46
N LEU A 40 3.93 -0.66 0.65
CA LEU A 40 4.54 0.48 -0.02
C LEU A 40 4.61 0.28 -1.54
N VAL A 41 5.03 -0.91 -1.98
CA VAL A 41 5.09 -1.26 -3.41
C VAL A 41 3.69 -1.26 -4.00
N ASN A 42 2.75 -1.93 -3.35
CA ASN A 42 1.38 -2.08 -3.82
C ASN A 42 0.62 -0.74 -3.92
N PHE A 43 0.83 0.15 -2.96
CA PHE A 43 0.22 1.48 -2.97
C PHE A 43 0.87 2.39 -4.02
N SER A 44 2.19 2.29 -4.19
CA SER A 44 2.91 3.06 -5.21
C SER A 44 2.48 2.69 -6.62
N THR A 45 2.33 1.40 -6.91
CA THR A 45 1.83 0.91 -8.21
C THR A 45 0.38 1.31 -8.45
N LEU A 46 -0.48 1.27 -7.42
CA LEU A 46 -1.86 1.77 -7.51
C LEU A 46 -1.91 3.23 -7.95
N LEU A 47 -1.12 4.11 -7.32
CA LEU A 47 -1.16 5.53 -7.64
C LEU A 47 -0.64 5.82 -9.06
N VAL A 48 0.38 5.11 -9.52
CA VAL A 48 0.82 5.20 -10.93
C VAL A 48 -0.30 4.75 -11.87
N GLY A 49 -1.01 3.68 -11.52
CA GLY A 49 -2.20 3.23 -12.25
C GLY A 49 -3.26 4.31 -12.32
N VAL A 50 -3.64 4.90 -11.18
CA VAL A 50 -4.64 5.98 -11.08
C VAL A 50 -4.24 7.21 -11.91
N GLU A 51 -2.97 7.65 -11.84
CA GLU A 51 -2.49 8.78 -12.63
C GLU A 51 -2.54 8.50 -14.14
N ARG A 52 -2.12 7.30 -14.57
CA ARG A 52 -2.23 6.89 -15.98
C ARG A 52 -3.68 6.87 -16.43
N SER A 53 -4.58 6.31 -15.63
CA SER A 53 -6.00 6.26 -15.94
C SER A 53 -6.63 7.65 -16.02
N ARG A 54 -6.25 8.60 -15.14
CA ARG A 54 -6.72 9.99 -15.22
C ARG A 54 -6.26 10.67 -16.51
N ARG A 55 -5.00 10.49 -16.91
CA ARG A 55 -4.48 11.03 -18.19
C ARG A 55 -5.20 10.43 -19.40
N GLN A 56 -5.47 9.13 -19.37
CA GLN A 56 -6.16 8.42 -20.45
C GLN A 56 -7.67 8.74 -20.53
N ALA A 57 -8.32 8.99 -19.39
CA ALA A 57 -9.71 9.45 -19.35
C ALA A 57 -9.85 10.85 -19.97
N ALA A 58 -8.88 11.74 -19.73
CA ALA A 58 -8.84 13.05 -20.38
C ALA A 58 -8.66 12.97 -21.90
N SER A 59 -8.12 11.86 -22.43
CA SER A 59 -7.94 11.63 -23.88
C SER A 59 -9.09 10.86 -24.55
N GLY A 60 -10.20 10.58 -23.85
CA GLY A 60 -11.46 10.11 -24.48
C GLY A 60 -11.50 8.67 -25.02
N SER A 61 -10.57 7.79 -24.67
CA SER A 61 -10.51 6.42 -25.25
C SER A 61 -11.55 5.46 -24.64
N LYS A 62 -12.33 4.74 -25.46
CA LYS A 62 -13.30 3.71 -25.00
C LYS A 62 -12.67 2.36 -24.63
N THR A 63 -11.38 2.12 -24.93
CA THR A 63 -10.68 0.85 -24.64
C THR A 63 -10.27 0.68 -23.16
N ILE A 64 -10.58 1.68 -22.33
CA ILE A 64 -10.09 1.85 -20.96
C ILE A 64 -10.55 0.76 -19.99
N THR A 65 -11.79 0.28 -20.10
CA THR A 65 -12.40 -0.61 -19.09
C THR A 65 -11.76 -1.99 -19.04
N ARG A 66 -11.36 -2.54 -20.20
CA ARG A 66 -10.73 -3.88 -20.29
C ARG A 66 -9.27 -3.86 -19.83
N SER A 67 -8.54 -2.80 -20.18
CA SER A 67 -7.15 -2.56 -19.76
C SER A 67 -7.05 -2.36 -18.24
N LEU A 68 -7.97 -1.57 -17.65
CA LEU A 68 -8.06 -1.37 -16.20
C LEU A 68 -8.28 -2.70 -15.46
N ARG A 69 -9.25 -3.50 -15.91
CA ARG A 69 -9.58 -4.78 -15.26
C ARG A 69 -8.39 -5.74 -15.25
N GLN A 70 -7.65 -5.84 -16.36
CA GLN A 70 -6.43 -6.66 -16.44
C GLN A 70 -5.34 -6.15 -15.49
N GLY A 71 -5.12 -4.82 -15.43
CA GLY A 71 -4.15 -4.22 -14.51
C GLY A 71 -4.48 -4.50 -13.04
N PHE A 72 -5.76 -4.41 -12.65
CA PHE A 72 -6.20 -4.79 -11.31
C PHE A 72 -5.96 -6.27 -11.02
N PHE A 73 -6.32 -7.15 -11.95
CA PHE A 73 -6.14 -8.60 -11.78
C PHE A 73 -4.66 -8.96 -11.55
N ILE A 74 -3.76 -8.47 -12.41
CA ILE A 74 -2.31 -8.72 -12.30
C ILE A 74 -1.77 -8.20 -10.96
N ARG A 75 -2.24 -7.03 -10.50
CA ARG A 75 -1.81 -6.46 -9.21
C ARG A 75 -2.23 -7.35 -8.03
N TYR A 76 -3.47 -7.85 -8.02
CA TYR A 76 -3.93 -8.73 -6.96
C TYR A 76 -3.28 -10.12 -7.03
N LEU A 77 -3.00 -10.62 -8.23
CA LEU A 77 -2.23 -11.85 -8.42
C LEU A 77 -0.80 -11.70 -7.85
N ALA A 78 -0.10 -10.62 -8.21
CA ALA A 78 1.23 -10.33 -7.66
C ALA A 78 1.20 -10.16 -6.14
N LEU A 79 0.16 -9.50 -5.61
CA LEU A 79 -0.02 -9.34 -4.17
C LEU A 79 -0.23 -10.69 -3.47
N ALA A 80 -1.05 -11.58 -4.06
CA ALA A 80 -1.26 -12.92 -3.56
C ALA A 80 0.04 -13.75 -3.56
N LEU A 81 0.84 -13.64 -4.63
CA LEU A 81 2.15 -14.31 -4.70
C LEU A 81 3.12 -13.80 -3.61
N LEU A 82 3.19 -12.49 -3.38
CA LEU A 82 4.02 -11.93 -2.31
C LEU A 82 3.58 -12.43 -0.93
N PHE A 83 2.27 -12.46 -0.66
CA PHE A 83 1.74 -12.99 0.59
C PHE A 83 1.94 -14.50 0.74
N PHE A 84 1.88 -15.25 -0.36
CA PHE A 84 2.19 -16.67 -0.38
C PHE A 84 3.67 -16.93 -0.03
N LEU A 85 4.60 -16.10 -0.52
CA LEU A 85 6.01 -16.19 -0.14
C LEU A 85 6.20 -15.91 1.36
N VAL A 86 5.50 -14.93 1.92
CA VAL A 86 5.56 -14.67 3.37
C VAL A 86 4.94 -15.81 4.18
N LEU A 87 3.91 -16.48 3.66
CA LEU A 87 3.31 -17.64 4.31
C LEU A 87 4.31 -18.78 4.52
N GLN A 88 5.29 -18.94 3.62
CA GLN A 88 6.38 -19.91 3.77
C GLN A 88 7.31 -19.60 4.96
N MET A 89 7.34 -18.35 5.44
CA MET A 89 8.08 -17.95 6.65
C MET A 89 7.36 -18.34 7.95
N GLY A 90 6.17 -18.93 7.86
CA GLY A 90 5.36 -19.39 8.98
C GLY A 90 4.13 -18.53 9.23
N ARG A 91 3.11 -19.15 9.83
CA ARG A 91 1.78 -18.54 10.06
C ARG A 91 1.86 -17.24 10.88
N GLU A 92 2.76 -17.18 11.85
CA GLU A 92 2.91 -15.98 12.69
C GLU A 92 3.54 -14.81 11.93
N GLN A 93 4.54 -15.08 11.08
CA GLN A 93 5.14 -14.07 10.22
C GLN A 93 4.16 -13.55 9.18
N PHE A 94 3.34 -14.45 8.63
CA PHE A 94 2.24 -14.09 7.76
C PHE A 94 1.23 -13.16 8.45
N GLY A 95 0.80 -13.50 9.68
CA GLY A 95 -0.09 -12.64 10.46
C GLY A 95 0.52 -11.26 10.73
N SER A 96 1.78 -11.21 11.13
CA SER A 96 2.52 -9.96 11.34
C SER A 96 2.64 -9.13 10.06
N SER A 97 2.86 -9.78 8.92
CA SER A 97 2.91 -9.13 7.61
C SER A 97 1.58 -8.57 7.17
N LEU A 98 0.47 -9.28 7.39
CA LEU A 98 -0.86 -8.74 7.13
C LEU A 98 -1.11 -7.47 7.96
N LEU A 99 -0.71 -7.46 9.24
CA LEU A 99 -0.84 -6.29 10.09
C LEU A 99 0.04 -5.12 9.61
N GLY A 100 1.30 -5.38 9.24
CA GLY A 100 2.20 -4.35 8.71
C GLY A 100 1.70 -3.76 7.40
N PHE A 101 1.23 -4.62 6.49
CA PHE A 101 0.59 -4.22 5.24
C PHE A 101 -0.63 -3.33 5.49
N LEU A 102 -1.57 -3.81 6.31
CA LEU A 102 -2.83 -3.11 6.56
C LEU A 102 -2.59 -1.76 7.24
N SER A 103 -1.70 -1.73 8.24
CA SER A 103 -1.34 -0.50 8.96
C SER A 103 -0.81 0.57 8.00
N LEU A 104 0.13 0.20 7.13
CA LEU A 104 0.64 1.14 6.15
C LEU A 104 -0.44 1.56 5.15
N TYR A 105 -1.23 0.61 4.66
CA TYR A 105 -2.27 0.86 3.67
C TYR A 105 -3.30 1.88 4.18
N VAL A 106 -3.76 1.71 5.43
CA VAL A 106 -4.71 2.63 6.08
C VAL A 106 -4.11 4.03 6.23
N VAL A 107 -2.89 4.15 6.75
CA VAL A 107 -2.22 5.45 6.93
C VAL A 107 -2.07 6.19 5.59
N MET A 108 -1.63 5.47 4.55
CA MET A 108 -1.46 6.07 3.23
C MET A 108 -2.79 6.45 2.57
N LEU A 109 -3.83 5.63 2.75
CA LEU A 109 -5.17 5.90 2.25
C LEU A 109 -5.78 7.13 2.93
N LEU A 110 -5.67 7.25 4.26
CA LEU A 110 -6.14 8.40 5.02
C LEU A 110 -5.42 9.68 4.58
N ASN A 111 -4.09 9.64 4.43
CA ASN A 111 -3.33 10.79 3.93
C ASN A 111 -3.76 11.18 2.50
N TYR A 112 -4.00 10.20 1.62
CA TYR A 112 -4.51 10.46 0.28
C TYR A 112 -5.90 11.12 0.31
N LEU A 113 -6.83 10.59 1.10
CA LEU A 113 -8.18 11.13 1.28
C LEU A 113 -8.13 12.56 1.85
N TYR A 114 -7.32 12.80 2.87
CA TYR A 114 -7.14 14.13 3.45
C TYR A 114 -6.66 15.15 2.42
N GLN A 115 -5.64 14.80 1.62
CA GLN A 115 -5.15 15.68 0.56
C GLN A 115 -6.20 15.93 -0.53
N PHE A 116 -6.96 14.90 -0.90
CA PHE A 116 -8.04 15.03 -1.86
C PHE A 116 -9.15 15.97 -1.36
N LEU A 117 -9.61 15.80 -0.13
CA LEU A 117 -10.61 16.67 0.50
C LEU A 117 -10.11 18.11 0.63
N LYS A 118 -8.86 18.30 1.05
CA LYS A 118 -8.22 19.61 1.15
C LYS A 118 -8.11 20.32 -0.20
N GLN A 119 -7.80 19.59 -1.27
CA GLN A 119 -7.77 20.14 -2.63
C GLN A 119 -9.17 20.55 -3.10
N LYS A 120 -10.19 19.73 -2.82
CA LYS A 120 -11.58 20.05 -3.16
C LYS A 120 -12.08 21.30 -2.43
N ALA A 121 -11.74 21.47 -1.16
CA ALA A 121 -12.10 22.64 -0.37
C ALA A 121 -11.40 23.95 -0.82
N ARG A 122 -10.25 23.85 -1.50
CA ARG A 122 -9.45 25.01 -1.96
C ARG A 122 -9.79 25.48 -3.38
N LYS A 123 -10.58 24.73 -4.14
CA LYS A 123 -11.18 25.22 -5.38
C LYS A 123 -12.60 25.72 -5.04
N PRO A 124 -12.78 27.00 -4.67
CA PRO A 124 -14.12 27.57 -4.76
C PRO A 124 -14.51 27.49 -6.24
N ASN A 125 -15.72 26.97 -6.50
CA ASN A 125 -16.33 27.10 -7.82
C ASN A 125 -16.37 28.56 -8.24
#